data_AF-A0A7C4N4R3-F1
#
_entry.id   AF-A0A7C4N4R3-F1
#
_cell.length_a   1.000
_cell.length_b   1.000
_cell.length_c   1.000
_cell.angle_alpha   90.00
_cell.angle_beta   90.00
_cell.angle_gamma   90.00
#
_symmetry.space_group_name_H-M   'P 1'
#
loop_
_entity.id
_entity.type
_entity.pdbx_description
1 polymer ?
#
loop_
_entity_poly.entity_id
_entity_poly.type
_entity_poly.pdbx_seq_one_letter_code
_entity_poly.pdbx_strand_id
1 'polypeptide(L)'
;FYVLGPLTTDAAPGYDHIVGAIGGAIAALAGADFLCYVTPAEHLCLPTVEDVRLGVIGTRIAAHSADIAKGIPTALQRDLEMSQYRKALDWEGMFSKAIDPDMARGRRKKSEDYSEKVCTMCGKLCAIKTHNECELL
;
A
#
# COMPACT_ATOMS: atom_id res chain seq x y z
N PHE A 1 3.37 -22.57 -5.21
CA PHE A 1 4.73 -22.31 -5.71
C PHE A 1 5.38 -21.18 -4.90
N TYR A 2 6.67 -21.31 -4.59
CA TYR A 2 7.46 -20.33 -3.82
C TYR A 2 8.36 -19.54 -4.77
N VAL A 3 8.38 -18.21 -4.64
CA VAL A 3 9.25 -17.33 -5.45
C VAL A 3 9.94 -16.28 -4.59
N LEU A 4 11.14 -15.84 -4.99
CA LEU A 4 11.87 -14.69 -4.44
C LEU A 4 11.77 -13.54 -5.44
N GLY A 5 11.07 -12.46 -5.08
CA GLY A 5 10.65 -11.45 -6.08
C GLY A 5 9.61 -12.06 -7.05
N PRO A 6 9.86 -12.14 -8.37
CA PRO A 6 11.12 -11.92 -9.08
C PRO A 6 11.49 -10.44 -9.27
N LEU A 7 12.78 -10.15 -9.46
CA LEU A 7 13.20 -8.83 -9.91
C LEU A 7 12.85 -8.65 -11.38
N THR A 8 12.14 -7.57 -11.70
CA THR A 8 11.75 -7.23 -13.08
C THR A 8 12.78 -6.37 -13.81
N THR A 9 13.79 -5.86 -13.11
CA THR A 9 14.90 -5.09 -13.66
C THR A 9 16.08 -5.11 -12.70
N ASP A 10 17.31 -5.18 -13.21
CA ASP A 10 18.53 -5.19 -12.41
C ASP A 10 19.11 -3.77 -12.19
N ALA A 11 18.45 -2.74 -12.74
CA ALA A 11 18.98 -1.38 -12.81
C ALA A 11 18.62 -0.49 -11.61
N ALA A 12 18.12 -1.07 -10.50
CA ALA A 12 17.67 -0.30 -9.34
C ALA A 12 18.15 -0.87 -7.97
N PRO A 13 19.45 -1.19 -7.80
CA PRO A 13 19.96 -1.61 -6.50
C PRO A 13 19.70 -0.53 -5.44
N GLY A 14 19.32 -0.94 -4.23
CA GLY A 14 18.79 -0.03 -3.20
C GLY A 14 17.26 0.10 -3.22
N TYR A 15 16.61 -0.31 -4.32
CA TYR A 15 15.16 -0.29 -4.51
C TYR A 15 14.59 -1.66 -4.90
N ASP A 16 15.36 -2.73 -4.70
CA ASP A 16 15.00 -4.09 -5.10
C ASP A 16 13.72 -4.61 -4.44
N HIS A 17 13.37 -4.11 -3.25
CA HIS A 17 12.05 -4.35 -2.66
C HIS A 17 10.87 -3.86 -3.53
N ILE A 18 11.02 -2.75 -4.27
CA ILE A 18 10.00 -2.23 -5.20
C ILE A 18 9.99 -3.08 -6.46
N VAL A 19 11.17 -3.33 -7.03
CA VAL A 19 11.34 -4.16 -8.23
C VAL A 19 10.76 -5.57 -8.00
N GLY A 20 11.11 -6.17 -6.86
CA GLY A 20 10.63 -7.48 -6.44
C GLY A 20 9.13 -7.49 -6.14
N ALA A 21 8.56 -6.41 -5.61
CA ALA A 21 7.12 -6.31 -5.41
C ALA A 21 6.34 -6.31 -6.74
N ILE A 22 6.86 -5.66 -7.80
CA ILE A 22 6.24 -5.67 -9.13
C ILE A 22 6.21 -7.10 -9.69
N GLY A 23 7.36 -7.78 -9.71
CA GLY A 23 7.41 -9.15 -10.20
C GLY A 23 6.63 -10.12 -9.31
N GLY A 24 6.68 -9.94 -7.99
CA GLY A 24 5.93 -10.76 -7.03
C GLY A 24 4.43 -10.67 -7.21
N ALA A 25 3.88 -9.48 -7.51
CA ALA A 25 2.46 -9.32 -7.82
C ALA A 25 2.07 -10.10 -9.09
N ILE A 26 2.89 -10.03 -10.14
CA ILE A 26 2.68 -10.77 -11.40
C ILE A 26 2.77 -12.28 -11.14
N ALA A 27 3.77 -12.73 -10.38
CA ALA A 27 3.96 -14.14 -10.06
C ALA A 27 2.80 -14.70 -9.22
N ALA A 28 2.33 -13.97 -8.21
CA ALA A 28 1.19 -14.37 -7.39
C ALA A 28 -0.11 -14.43 -8.20
N LEU A 29 -0.32 -13.47 -9.11
CA LEU A 29 -1.43 -13.48 -10.06
C LEU A 29 -1.37 -14.73 -10.96
N ALA A 30 -0.16 -15.09 -11.42
CA ALA A 30 0.10 -16.28 -12.25
C ALA A 30 0.05 -17.61 -11.47
N GLY A 31 -0.16 -17.60 -10.14
CA GLY A 31 -0.35 -18.80 -9.34
C GLY A 31 0.78 -19.13 -8.35
N ALA A 32 1.70 -18.20 -8.07
CA ALA A 32 2.57 -18.34 -6.91
C ALA A 32 1.76 -18.25 -5.61
N ASP A 33 2.05 -19.13 -4.67
CA ASP A 33 1.34 -19.24 -3.38
C ASP A 33 2.11 -18.55 -2.25
N PHE A 34 3.41 -18.33 -2.44
CA PHE A 34 4.28 -17.72 -1.44
C PHE A 34 5.31 -16.80 -2.09
N LEU A 35 5.36 -15.56 -1.61
CA LEU A 35 6.34 -14.55 -2.00
C LEU A 35 7.37 -14.39 -0.88
N CYS A 36 8.62 -14.73 -1.16
CA CYS A 36 9.74 -14.31 -0.34
C CYS A 36 10.03 -12.83 -0.62
N TYR A 37 10.11 -12.05 0.46
CA TYR A 37 10.31 -10.62 0.35
C TYR A 37 11.74 -10.29 -0.07
N VAL A 38 11.88 -9.16 -0.75
CA VAL A 38 13.17 -8.58 -1.11
C VAL A 38 13.34 -7.29 -0.32
N THR A 39 14.53 -7.04 0.21
CA THR A 39 14.81 -5.82 0.99
C THR A 39 15.39 -4.72 0.11
N PRO A 40 15.36 -3.44 0.53
CA PRO A 40 16.15 -2.39 -0.10
C PRO A 40 17.65 -2.72 -0.14
N ALA A 41 18.16 -3.46 0.85
CA ALA A 41 19.57 -3.85 0.98
C ALA A 41 19.99 -5.02 0.08
N GLU A 42 19.06 -5.64 -0.65
CA GLU A 42 19.37 -6.75 -1.57
C GLU A 42 20.52 -6.37 -2.51
N HIS A 43 21.43 -7.32 -2.74
CA HIS A 43 22.65 -7.13 -3.55
C HIS A 43 23.66 -6.09 -3.02
N LEU A 44 23.43 -5.45 -1.87
CA LEU A 44 24.28 -4.38 -1.35
C LEU A 44 24.89 -4.72 0.02
N CYS A 45 24.08 -5.13 1.00
CA CYS A 45 24.54 -5.36 2.37
C CYS A 45 23.53 -6.18 3.18
N LEU A 46 23.82 -6.40 4.47
CA LEU A 46 22.86 -6.99 5.39
C LEU A 46 21.77 -5.96 5.74
N PRO A 47 20.48 -6.36 5.78
CA PRO A 47 19.38 -5.44 6.01
C PRO A 47 19.32 -4.95 7.46
N THR A 48 18.95 -3.67 7.62
CA THR A 48 18.54 -3.11 8.90
C THR A 48 17.09 -3.50 9.26
N VAL A 49 16.63 -3.15 10.46
CA VAL A 49 15.23 -3.36 10.88
C VAL A 49 14.26 -2.63 9.94
N GLU A 50 14.63 -1.44 9.45
CA GLU A 50 13.79 -0.69 8.53
C GLU A 50 13.76 -1.34 7.15
N ASP A 51 14.89 -1.87 6.66
CA ASP A 51 14.94 -2.61 5.40
C ASP A 51 14.04 -3.86 5.43
N VAL A 52 14.03 -4.56 6.56
CA VAL A 52 13.12 -5.69 6.78
C VAL A 52 11.66 -5.23 6.75
N ARG A 53 11.33 -4.13 7.45
CA ARG A 53 9.97 -3.56 7.43
C ARG A 53 9.54 -3.22 6.00
N LEU A 54 10.36 -2.49 5.26
CA LEU A 54 10.05 -2.07 3.89
C LEU A 54 9.87 -3.25 2.94
N GLY A 55 10.72 -4.27 3.03
CA GLY A 55 10.59 -5.48 2.23
C GLY A 55 9.30 -6.26 2.53
N VAL A 56 8.97 -6.44 3.82
CA VAL A 56 7.73 -7.11 4.25
C VAL A 56 6.50 -6.33 3.79
N ILE A 57 6.47 -5.01 4.00
CA ILE A 57 5.33 -4.18 3.58
C ILE A 57 5.18 -4.18 2.06
N GLY A 58 6.26 -4.02 1.29
CA GLY A 58 6.23 -4.09 -0.17
C GLY A 58 5.68 -5.42 -0.69
N THR A 59 6.10 -6.53 -0.08
CA THR A 59 5.64 -7.87 -0.47
C THR A 59 4.18 -8.13 -0.07
N ARG A 60 3.74 -7.63 1.09
CA ARG A 60 2.33 -7.70 1.49
C ARG A 60 1.42 -6.89 0.56
N ILE A 61 1.89 -5.74 0.08
CA ILE A 61 1.18 -4.95 -0.93
C ILE A 61 1.08 -5.74 -2.24
N ALA A 62 2.18 -6.35 -2.70
CA ALA A 62 2.20 -7.18 -3.91
C ALA A 62 1.21 -8.37 -3.82
N ALA A 63 1.25 -9.11 -2.71
CA ALA A 63 0.33 -10.23 -2.46
C ALA A 63 -1.13 -9.77 -2.46
N HIS A 64 -1.45 -8.72 -1.70
CA HIS A 64 -2.81 -8.19 -1.64
C HIS A 64 -3.32 -7.66 -3.00
N SER A 65 -2.44 -7.03 -3.77
CA SER A 65 -2.75 -6.57 -5.13
C SER A 65 -3.06 -7.74 -6.07
N ALA A 66 -2.32 -8.85 -5.95
CA ALA A 66 -2.60 -10.06 -6.69
C ALA A 66 -3.92 -10.72 -6.24
N ASP A 67 -4.22 -10.74 -4.95
CA ASP A 67 -5.49 -11.27 -4.42
C ASP A 67 -6.71 -10.49 -4.94
N ILE A 68 -6.60 -9.15 -5.02
CA ILE A 68 -7.62 -8.30 -5.67
C ILE A 68 -7.78 -8.72 -7.14
N ALA A 69 -6.68 -8.82 -7.89
CA ALA A 69 -6.71 -9.16 -9.31
C ALA A 69 -7.26 -10.57 -9.58
N LYS A 70 -7.08 -11.51 -8.64
CA LYS A 70 -7.66 -12.85 -8.66
C LYS A 70 -9.13 -12.88 -8.21
N GLY A 71 -9.68 -11.76 -7.76
CA GLY A 71 -11.06 -11.66 -7.31
C GLY A 71 -11.33 -12.31 -5.95
N ILE A 72 -10.32 -12.40 -5.08
CA ILE A 72 -10.49 -12.99 -3.74
C ILE A 72 -11.46 -12.13 -2.92
N PRO A 73 -12.61 -12.66 -2.45
CA PRO A 73 -13.67 -11.85 -1.86
C PRO A 73 -13.24 -10.99 -0.67
N THR A 74 -12.40 -11.54 0.20
CA THR A 74 -11.92 -10.83 1.40
C THR A 74 -10.96 -9.68 1.06
N ALA A 75 -10.16 -9.83 0.00
CA ALA A 75 -9.25 -8.79 -0.47
C ALA A 75 -10.04 -7.64 -1.11
N LEU A 76 -11.02 -7.97 -1.96
CA LEU A 76 -11.95 -7.00 -2.55
C LEU A 76 -12.73 -6.22 -1.49
N GLN A 77 -13.26 -6.92 -0.49
CA GLN A 77 -14.01 -6.30 0.59
C GLN A 77 -13.16 -5.30 1.38
N ARG A 78 -11.91 -5.65 1.70
CA ARG A 78 -10.98 -4.75 2.39
C ARG A 78 -10.73 -3.46 1.58
N ASP A 79 -10.55 -3.57 0.26
CA ASP A 79 -10.32 -2.41 -0.61
C ASP A 79 -11.55 -1.54 -0.82
N LEU A 80 -12.72 -2.18 -0.89
CA LEU A 80 -14.00 -1.47 -0.93
C LEU A 80 -14.22 -0.66 0.35
N GLU A 81 -14.00 -1.26 1.52
CA GLU A 81 -14.11 -0.58 2.81
C GLU A 81 -13.11 0.59 2.91
N MET A 82 -11.84 0.38 2.53
CA MET A 82 -10.85 1.46 2.44
C MET A 82 -11.34 2.61 1.55
N SER A 83 -11.94 2.30 0.39
CA SER A 83 -12.45 3.30 -0.55
C SER A 83 -13.66 4.04 0.02
N GLN A 84 -14.56 3.36 0.72
CA GLN A 84 -15.69 3.96 1.42
C GLN A 84 -15.21 4.92 2.52
N TYR A 85 -14.23 4.53 3.32
CA TYR A 85 -13.64 5.41 4.33
C TYR A 85 -12.92 6.62 3.71
N ARG A 86 -12.24 6.44 2.57
CA ARG A 86 -11.68 7.57 1.80
C ARG A 86 -12.75 8.54 1.32
N LYS A 87 -13.87 8.05 0.78
CA LYS A 87 -15.01 8.90 0.38
C LYS A 87 -15.61 9.64 1.57
N ALA A 88 -15.75 8.95 2.71
CA ALA A 88 -16.29 9.53 3.94
C ALA A 88 -15.31 10.48 4.66
N LEU A 89 -14.05 10.54 4.22
CA LEU A 89 -12.96 11.25 4.90
C LEU A 89 -12.79 10.76 6.35
N ASP A 90 -13.02 9.45 6.57
CA ASP A 90 -12.88 8.76 7.85
C ASP A 90 -11.46 8.21 7.99
N TRP A 91 -10.61 8.97 8.67
CA TRP A 91 -9.21 8.63 8.88
C TRP A 91 -9.03 7.35 9.70
N GLU A 92 -9.81 7.16 10.76
CA GLU A 92 -9.70 5.98 11.63
C GLU A 92 -10.14 4.71 10.90
N GLY A 93 -11.22 4.81 10.12
CA GLY A 93 -11.64 3.75 9.19
C GLY A 93 -10.54 3.39 8.19
N MET A 94 -9.92 4.39 7.54
CA MET A 94 -8.78 4.18 6.64
C MET A 94 -7.60 3.49 7.34
N PHE A 95 -7.23 3.93 8.55
CA PHE A 95 -6.13 3.30 9.30
C PHE A 95 -6.47 1.85 9.65
N SER A 96 -7.71 1.54 10.01
CA SER A 96 -8.13 0.17 10.35
C SER A 96 -7.97 -0.81 9.18
N LYS A 97 -8.03 -0.32 7.93
CA LYS A 97 -7.89 -1.14 6.71
C LYS A 97 -6.51 -1.06 6.06
N ALA A 98 -5.64 -0.17 6.51
CA ALA A 98 -4.29 0.00 5.95
C ALA A 98 -3.40 -1.25 6.18
N ILE A 99 -2.52 -1.55 5.23
CA ILE A 99 -1.51 -2.63 5.39
C ILE A 99 -0.49 -2.24 6.47
N ASP A 100 -0.12 -0.97 6.52
CA ASP A 100 0.73 -0.36 7.54
C ASP A 100 0.01 0.84 8.20
N PRO A 101 -0.82 0.60 9.24
CA PRO A 101 -1.55 1.67 9.92
C PRO A 101 -0.64 2.67 10.62
N ASP A 102 0.48 2.24 11.17
CA ASP A 102 1.40 3.11 11.91
C ASP A 102 2.05 4.12 10.97
N MET A 103 2.50 3.67 9.80
CA MET A 103 3.04 4.58 8.79
C MET A 103 1.97 5.54 8.27
N ALA A 104 0.74 5.05 8.02
CA ALA A 104 -0.36 5.90 7.60
C ALA A 104 -0.68 7.00 8.63
N ARG A 105 -0.81 6.64 9.91
CA ARG A 105 -1.01 7.58 11.03
C ARG A 105 0.15 8.55 11.15
N GLY A 106 1.39 8.05 11.08
CA GLY A 106 2.60 8.87 11.16
C GLY A 106 2.66 9.93 10.06
N ARG A 107 2.29 9.57 8.82
CA ARG A 107 2.21 10.54 7.71
C ARG A 107 1.09 11.56 7.91
N ARG A 108 -0.09 11.14 8.37
CA ARG A 108 -1.19 12.08 8.67
C ARG A 108 -0.82 13.06 9.78
N LYS A 109 -0.15 12.60 10.84
CA LYS A 109 0.28 13.48 11.94
C LYS A 109 1.29 14.56 11.51
N LYS A 110 2.05 14.33 10.44
CA LYS A 110 2.99 15.32 9.89
C LYS A 110 2.29 16.42 9.07
N SER A 111 1.02 16.25 8.74
CA SER A 111 0.28 17.22 7.93
C SER A 111 -0.18 18.39 8.80
N GLU A 112 0.02 19.63 8.35
CA GLU A 112 -0.33 20.86 9.08
C GLU A 112 -1.79 20.85 9.58
N ASP A 113 -2.72 20.35 8.78
CA ASP A 113 -4.16 20.27 9.10
C ASP A 113 -4.60 18.84 9.44
N TYR A 114 -3.93 18.16 10.37
CA TYR A 114 -4.27 16.76 10.73
C TYR A 114 -5.69 16.60 11.31
N SER A 115 -6.27 17.66 11.87
CA SER A 115 -7.61 17.70 12.45
C SER A 115 -8.73 17.95 11.43
N GLU A 116 -8.39 18.46 10.25
CA GLU A 116 -9.38 18.76 9.21
C GLU A 116 -9.90 17.49 8.54
N LYS A 117 -11.10 17.57 7.96
CA LYS A 117 -11.67 16.47 7.16
C LYS A 117 -11.04 16.38 5.76
N VAL A 118 -9.99 17.12 5.45
CA VAL A 118 -9.34 17.09 4.12
C VAL A 118 -7.88 16.64 4.25
N CYS A 119 -7.36 16.02 3.18
CA CYS A 119 -5.92 15.84 3.08
C CYS A 119 -5.26 17.22 2.84
N THR A 120 -4.09 17.43 3.43
CA THR A 120 -3.35 18.70 3.27
C THR A 120 -2.85 18.94 1.85
N MET A 121 -2.79 17.90 1.01
CA MET A 121 -2.35 18.02 -0.39
C MET A 121 -3.25 18.96 -1.20
N CYS A 122 -4.57 18.93 -0.99
CA CYS A 122 -5.53 19.76 -1.73
C CYS A 122 -6.23 20.79 -0.85
N GLY A 123 -6.25 20.59 0.48
CA GLY A 123 -6.88 21.51 1.43
C GLY A 123 -8.33 21.82 1.07
N LYS A 124 -8.65 23.12 0.93
CA LYS A 124 -10.00 23.59 0.57
C LYS A 124 -10.47 23.15 -0.82
N LEU A 125 -9.55 22.77 -1.71
CA LEU A 125 -9.84 22.32 -3.08
C LEU A 125 -9.96 20.78 -3.18
N CYS A 126 -10.26 20.11 -2.06
CA CYS A 126 -10.40 18.67 -2.03
C CYS A 126 -11.60 18.21 -2.87
N ALA A 127 -11.32 17.49 -3.96
CA ALA A 127 -12.34 16.97 -4.88
C ALA A 127 -13.38 16.07 -4.18
N ILE A 128 -12.96 15.25 -3.21
CA ILE A 128 -13.88 14.37 -2.45
C ILE A 128 -14.84 15.22 -1.62
N LYS A 129 -14.34 16.24 -0.93
CA LYS A 129 -15.17 17.15 -0.14
C LYS A 129 -16.19 17.87 -1.02
N THR A 130 -15.74 18.45 -2.15
CA THR A 130 -16.63 19.13 -3.09
C THR A 130 -17.69 18.19 -3.66
N HIS A 131 -17.32 16.97 -4.04
CA HIS A 131 -18.27 15.98 -4.53
C HIS A 131 -19.34 15.62 -3.48
N ASN A 132 -18.94 15.37 -2.24
CA ASN A 132 -19.87 15.04 -1.16
C ASN A 132 -20.81 16.21 -0.81
N GLU A 133 -20.35 17.46 -0.90
CA GLU A 133 -21.19 18.65 -0.72
C GLU A 133 -22.24 18.77 -1.85
N CYS A 134 -21.89 18.40 -3.08
CA CYS A 134 -22.84 18.38 -4.20
C CYS A 134 -23.89 17.24 -4.10
N GLU A 135 -23.57 16.08 -3.53
CA GLU A 135 -24.56 15.00 -3.34
C GLU A 135 -25.67 15.34 -2.32
N LEU A 136 -25.47 16.38 -1.51
CA LEU A 136 -26.42 16.83 -0.47
C LEU A 136 -27.37 17.96 -0.96
N LEU A 137 -27.17 18.47 -2.17
CA LEU A 137 -28.01 19.47 -2.84
C LEU A 137 -29.06 18.80 -3.73
#